data_AF-A0A917NYX5-F1
#
_entry.id   AF-A0A917NYX5-F1
#
_cell.length_a   1.000
_cell.length_b   1.000
_cell.length_c   1.000
_cell.angle_alpha   90.00
_cell.angle_beta   90.00
_cell.angle_gamma   90.00
#
_symmetry.space_group_name_H-M   'P 1'
#
loop_
_entity.id
_entity.type
_entity.pdbx_description
1 polymer ?
#
loop_
_entity_poly.entity_id
_entity_poly.type
_entity_poly.pdbx_seq_one_letter_code
_entity_poly.pdbx_strand_id
1 'polypeptide(L)' 'MTPLRLFLLPGDLVSDALHVADPDSRTMLRSLVNMLVWNFVGVMAVLPFI' A
#
# COMPACT_ATOMS: atom_id res chain seq x y z
N MET A 1 14.24 4.88 9.47
CA MET A 1 13.22 4.49 8.46
C MET A 1 12.49 5.75 8.02
N THR A 2 12.45 6.06 6.73
CA THR A 2 11.74 7.27 6.24
C THR A 2 10.22 7.01 6.22
N PRO A 3 9.38 8.01 6.53
CA PRO A 3 7.92 7.85 6.58
C PRO A 3 7.34 7.36 5.24
N LEU A 4 7.95 7.76 4.12
CA LEU A 4 7.63 7.28 2.78
C LEU A 4 7.78 5.76 2.63
N ARG A 5 8.81 5.16 3.23
CA ARG A 5 9.02 3.70 3.17
C ARG A 5 7.98 2.93 3.97
N LEU A 6 7.52 3.49 5.10
CA LEU A 6 6.43 2.91 5.87
C LEU A 6 5.11 3.01 5.11
N PHE A 7 4.92 4.10 4.37
CA PHE A 7 3.75 4.30 3.53
C PHE A 7 3.69 3.26 2.41
N LEU A 8 4.80 2.94 1.74
CA LEU A 8 4.85 2.03 0.58
C LEU A 8 4.93 0.54 0.92
N LEU A 9 5.03 0.21 2.22
CA LEU A 9 5.32 -1.12 2.73
C LEU A 9 4.24 -2.18 2.40
N PRO A 10 2.92 -1.89 2.49
CA PRO A 10 1.88 -2.86 2.16
C PRO A 10 1.93 -3.28 0.68
N GLY A 11 2.09 -2.31 -0.22
CA GLY A 11 2.22 -2.57 -1.64
C GLY A 11 3.50 -3.32 -1.99
N ASP A 12 4.58 -3.08 -1.25
CA ASP A 12 5.83 -3.83 -1.45
C ASP A 12 5.68 -5.29 -1.04
N LEU A 13 5.10 -5.56 0.13
CA LEU A 13 4.84 -6.92 0.63
C LEU A 13 3.95 -7.71 -0.32
N VAL A 14 2.89 -7.10 -0.86
CA VAL A 14 1.99 -7.78 -1.82
C VAL A 14 2.71 -8.06 -3.14
N SER A 15 3.53 -7.11 -3.62
CA SER A 15 4.31 -7.33 -4.84
C SER A 15 5.39 -8.40 -4.71
N ASP A 16 5.98 -8.53 -3.51
CA ASP A 16 6.97 -9.54 -3.18
C ASP A 16 6.30 -10.92 -3.02
N ALA A 17 5.13 -10.97 -2.36
CA ALA A 17 4.34 -12.20 -2.22
C ALA A 17 3.85 -12.77 -3.56
N LEU A 18 3.52 -11.91 -4.52
CA LEU A 18 3.05 -12.29 -5.85
C LEU A 18 4.19 -12.60 -6.85
N HIS A 19 5.46 -12.45 -6.46
CA HIS A 19 6.62 -12.63 -7.34
C HIS A 19 6.46 -11.92 -8.69
N VAL A 20 5.97 -10.68 -8.67
CA VAL A 20 5.77 -9.89 -9.91
C VAL A 20 7.13 -9.52 -10.47
N ALA A 21 7.57 -10.24 -11.50
CA ALA A 21 8.87 -10.05 -12.15
C ALA A 21 8.94 -8.76 -12.98
N ASP A 22 7.78 -8.22 -13.38
CA ASP A 22 7.68 -7.02 -14.21
C ASP A 22 7.71 -5.73 -13.34
N PRO A 23 8.68 -4.83 -13.55
CA PRO A 23 8.87 -3.63 -12.74
C PRO A 23 7.74 -2.59 -12.88
N ASP A 24 7.09 -2.51 -14.04
CA ASP A 24 5.96 -1.60 -14.26
C ASP A 24 4.71 -2.12 -13.55
N SER A 25 4.47 -3.43 -13.66
CA SER A 25 3.38 -4.10 -12.95
C SER A 25 3.55 -4.01 -11.44
N ARG A 26 4.79 -4.13 -10.95
CA ARG A 26 5.13 -3.98 -9.53
C ARG A 26 4.82 -2.58 -9.01
N THR A 27 5.14 -1.54 -9.78
CA THR A 27 4.89 -0.15 -9.40
C THR A 27 3.39 0.15 -9.36
N MET A 28 2.64 -0.35 -10.35
CA MET A 28 1.19 -0.18 -10.43
C MET A 28 0.48 -0.91 -9.29
N LEU A 29 0.87 -2.16 -9.02
CA LEU A 29 0.34 -2.96 -7.93
C LEU A 29 0.65 -2.35 -6.57
N ARG A 30 1.88 -1.88 -6.36
CA ARG A 30 2.27 -1.19 -5.12
C ARG A 30 1.38 0.04 -4.89
N SER A 31 1.14 0.85 -5.93
CA SER A 31 0.29 2.04 -5.84
C SER A 31 -1.17 1.68 -5.51
N LEU A 32 -1.75 0.69 -6.20
CA LEU A 32 -3.11 0.21 -5.96
C LEU A 32 -3.31 -0.29 -4.53
N VAL A 33 -2.42 -1.16 -4.06
CA VAL A 33 -2.48 -1.72 -2.70
C VAL A 33 -2.30 -0.62 -1.67
N ASN A 34 -1.36 0.30 -1.89
CA ASN A 34 -1.19 1.45 -1.01
C ASN A 34 -2.47 2.27 -0.90
N MET A 35 -3.07 2.62 -2.04
CA MET A 35 -4.26 3.46 -2.06
C MET A 35 -5.43 2.78 -1.34
N LEU A 36 -5.59 1.46 -1.52
CA LEU A 36 -6.62 0.68 -0.84
C LEU A 36 -6.38 0.60 0.68
N VAL A 37 -5.17 0.23 1.10
CA VAL A 37 -4.82 0.08 2.52
C VAL A 37 -4.90 1.42 3.24
N TRP A 38 -4.37 2.50 2.65
CA TRP A 38 -4.40 3.82 3.28
C TRP A 38 -5.79 4.44 3.26
N ASN A 39 -6.62 4.18 2.25
CA ASN A 39 -8.02 4.57 2.29
C ASN A 39 -8.76 3.87 3.42
N PHE A 40 -8.58 2.55 3.57
CA PHE A 40 -9.18 1.78 4.65
C PHE A 40 -8.72 2.26 6.03
N VAL A 41 -7.41 2.47 6.22
CA VAL A 41 -6.84 3.03 7.45
C VAL A 41 -7.41 4.43 7.73
N GLY A 42 -7.52 5.28 6.71
CA GLY A 42 -8.12 6.61 6.84
C GLY A 42 -9.59 6.56 7.26
N VAL A 43 -10.39 5.71 6.62
CA VAL A 43 -11.80 5.52 6.97
C VAL A 43 -11.92 5.00 8.40
N MET A 44 -11.17 3.95 8.78
CA MET A 44 -11.20 3.40 10.13
C MET A 44 -10.70 4.38 11.20
N ALA A 45 -9.77 5.25 10.86
CA ALA A 45 -9.28 6.29 11.76
C ALA A 45 -10.32 7.41 11.97
N VAL A 46 -11.12 7.73 10.94
CA VAL A 46 -12.14 8.79 11.00
C VAL A 46 -13.47 8.27 11.54
N LEU A 47 -13.83 7.01 11.26
CA LEU A 47 -15.06 6.36 11.70
C LEU A 47 -15.40 6.56 13.20
N PRO A 48 -14.47 6.46 14.17
CA PRO A 48 -14.78 6.67 15.58
C PRO A 48 -15.04 8.13 15.97
N PHE A 49 -14.78 9.09 15.08
CA PHE A 49 -15.02 10.52 15.30
C PHE A 49 -16.26 11.05 14.56
N ILE A 50 -16.96 10.19 13.80
CA ILE A 50 -18.26 10.44 13.16
C ILE A 50 -19.36 9.87 14.05
#